data_AF-A0A1G1ZQN4-F1
#
_entry.id   AF-A0A1G1ZQN4-F1
#
_cell.length_a   1.000
_cell.length_b   1.000
_cell.length_c   1.000
_cell.angle_alpha   90.00
_cell.angle_beta   90.00
_cell.angle_gamma   90.00
#
_symmetry.space_group_name_H-M   'P 1'
#
loop_
_entity.id
_entity.type
_entity.pdbx_description
1 polymer ?
#
loop_
_entity_poly.entity_id
_entity_poly.type
_entity_poly.pdbx_seq_one_letter_code
_entity_poly.pdbx_strand_id
1 'polypeptide(L)'
;MKKELVRTSKDLGELIWDKVLEEFFKAKTKKEISDLLNNLLTKREIENAARRLAVLALIRKGSSYAEISKKLWVAPITISIIKKNILKNQGYQSRNEYNYKETNFKKAVNETEIANSFPPELLNYIEFYITNFPQKSGQRWKFLKYNRTLPKNIRLEK
;
A
#
# COMPACT_ATOMS: atom_id res chain seq x y z
N MET A 1 -8.19 41.38 -10.65
CA MET A 1 -9.38 40.83 -9.95
C MET A 1 -8.92 40.07 -8.73
N LYS A 2 -9.34 40.49 -7.52
CA LYS A 2 -9.17 39.69 -6.31
C LYS A 2 -10.02 38.43 -6.47
N LYS A 3 -9.41 37.25 -6.45
CA LYS A 3 -10.17 35.99 -6.36
C LYS A 3 -10.74 35.93 -4.94
N GLU A 4 -12.05 36.09 -4.81
CA GLU A 4 -12.73 35.85 -3.53
C GLU A 4 -12.47 34.40 -3.12
N LEU A 5 -11.96 34.23 -1.90
CA LEU A 5 -11.80 32.94 -1.25
C LEU A 5 -13.19 32.42 -0.95
N VAL A 6 -13.72 31.60 -1.85
CA VAL A 6 -14.90 30.79 -1.57
C VAL A 6 -14.56 29.90 -0.37
N ARG A 7 -15.15 30.24 0.78
CA ARG A 7 -15.10 29.43 2.01
C ARG A 7 -15.99 28.19 1.83
N THR A 8 -15.63 27.30 0.91
CA THR A 8 -16.18 25.94 0.92
C THR A 8 -15.55 25.17 2.07
N SER A 9 -16.34 24.30 2.72
CA SER A 9 -15.92 23.43 3.84
C SER A 9 -14.86 22.38 3.48
N LYS A 10 -14.26 22.44 2.29
CA LYS A 10 -13.11 21.60 1.94
C LYS A 10 -11.90 22.11 2.73
N ASP A 11 -11.20 21.19 3.39
CA ASP A 11 -9.92 21.48 4.04
C ASP A 11 -8.98 22.12 3.00
N LEU A 12 -8.26 23.18 3.39
CA LEU A 12 -7.26 23.84 2.54
C LEU A 12 -6.31 22.82 1.89
N GLY A 13 -5.98 21.74 2.61
CA GLY A 13 -5.18 20.64 2.10
C GLY A 13 -5.80 19.96 0.88
N GLU A 14 -7.11 19.73 0.87
CA GLU A 14 -7.82 19.12 -0.28
C GLU A 14 -7.80 20.04 -1.49
N LEU A 15 -7.98 21.35 -1.29
CA LEU A 15 -7.94 22.33 -2.38
C LEU A 15 -6.55 22.43 -3.02
N ILE A 16 -5.50 22.41 -2.22
CA ILE A 16 -4.12 22.38 -2.71
C ILE A 16 -3.87 21.08 -3.47
N TRP A 17 -4.34 19.95 -2.94
CA TRP A 17 -4.19 18.65 -3.59
C TRP A 17 -4.91 18.58 -4.94
N ASP A 18 -6.11 19.13 -5.04
CA ASP A 18 -6.84 19.24 -6.31
C ASP A 18 -6.00 20.00 -7.37
N LYS A 19 -5.28 21.06 -6.98
CA LYS A 19 -4.35 21.77 -7.88
C LYS A 19 -3.13 20.95 -8.28
N VAL A 20 -2.60 20.14 -7.38
CA VAL A 20 -1.54 19.19 -7.72
C VAL A 20 -2.03 18.20 -8.79
N LEU A 21 -3.25 17.66 -8.64
CA LEU A 21 -3.84 16.74 -9.62
C LEU A 21 -4.05 17.40 -11.00
N GLU A 22 -4.45 18.67 -11.04
CA GLU A 22 -4.56 19.42 -12.30
C GLU A 22 -3.21 19.50 -13.04
N GLU A 23 -2.10 19.70 -12.33
CA GLU A 23 -0.76 19.71 -12.96
C GLU A 23 -0.34 18.31 -13.45
N PHE A 24 -0.67 17.24 -12.72
CA PHE A 24 -0.46 15.88 -13.19
C PHE A 24 -1.22 15.57 -14.48
N PHE A 25 -2.43 16.11 -14.64
CA PHE A 25 -3.24 15.91 -15.85
C PHE A 25 -2.69 16.66 -17.07
N LYS A 26 -1.99 17.79 -16.85
CA LYS A 26 -1.35 18.56 -17.93
C LYS A 26 -0.05 17.93 -18.44
N ALA A 27 0.61 17.12 -17.62
CA ALA A 27 1.84 16.45 -18.01
C ALA A 27 1.59 15.47 -19.16
N LYS A 28 2.35 15.59 -20.25
CA LYS A 28 2.19 14.79 -21.48
C LYS A 28 3.25 13.71 -21.60
N THR A 29 4.34 13.83 -20.85
CA THR A 29 5.47 12.91 -20.93
C THR A 29 5.77 12.24 -19.60
N LYS A 30 6.34 11.05 -19.66
CA LYS A 30 6.85 10.33 -18.49
C LYS A 30 7.89 11.17 -17.71
N LYS A 31 8.68 11.98 -18.41
CA LYS A 31 9.69 12.85 -17.79
C LYS A 31 9.03 13.94 -16.94
N GLU A 32 8.04 14.65 -17.48
CA GLU A 32 7.30 15.69 -16.73
C GLU A 32 6.62 15.13 -15.48
N ILE A 33 5.98 13.96 -15.58
CA ILE A 33 5.38 13.27 -14.41
C ILE A 33 6.47 12.90 -13.39
N SER A 34 7.61 12.40 -13.86
CA SER A 34 8.72 12.05 -12.97
C SER A 34 9.30 13.27 -12.26
N ASP A 35 9.44 14.39 -12.96
CA ASP A 35 9.98 15.63 -12.40
C ASP A 35 9.02 16.20 -11.34
N LEU A 36 7.71 16.18 -11.61
CA LEU A 36 6.68 16.54 -10.61
C LEU A 36 6.76 15.67 -9.35
N LEU A 37 6.84 14.34 -9.51
CA LEU A 37 6.94 13.42 -8.37
C LEU A 37 8.25 13.60 -7.59
N ASN A 38 9.37 13.82 -8.26
CA ASN A 38 10.67 13.99 -7.61
C ASN A 38 10.79 15.33 -6.86
N ASN A 39 10.05 16.36 -7.28
CA ASN A 39 9.98 17.63 -6.58
C ASN A 39 9.03 17.59 -5.38
N LEU A 40 7.97 16.76 -5.45
CA LEU A 40 6.96 16.65 -4.39
C LEU A 40 7.31 15.61 -3.33
N LEU A 41 7.90 14.49 -3.73
CA LEU A 41 8.14 13.33 -2.89
C LEU A 41 9.63 13.02 -2.81
N THR A 42 10.04 12.58 -1.63
CA THR A 42 11.37 12.02 -1.44
C THR A 42 11.49 10.67 -2.16
N LYS A 43 12.72 10.31 -2.55
CA LYS A 43 13.02 8.97 -3.10
C LYS A 43 12.48 7.83 -2.23
N ARG A 44 12.53 8.00 -0.90
CA ARG A 44 12.04 7.01 0.07
C ARG A 44 10.51 6.86 0.03
N GLU A 45 9.77 7.94 -0.17
CA GLU A 45 8.31 7.90 -0.32
C GLU A 45 7.89 7.22 -1.61
N ILE A 46 8.59 7.51 -2.72
CA ILE A 46 8.40 6.84 -4.01
C ILE A 46 8.68 5.33 -3.87
N GLU A 47 9.80 4.94 -3.26
CA GLU A 47 10.14 3.53 -3.00
C GLU A 47 9.09 2.84 -2.12
N ASN A 48 8.55 3.54 -1.12
CA ASN A 48 7.50 3.01 -0.27
C ASN A 48 6.18 2.83 -1.04
N ALA A 49 5.81 3.76 -1.92
CA ALA A 49 4.64 3.63 -2.79
C ALA A 49 4.79 2.42 -3.74
N ALA A 50 5.95 2.30 -4.41
CA ALA A 50 6.26 1.16 -5.27
C ALA A 50 6.21 -0.18 -4.52
N ARG A 51 6.77 -0.22 -3.30
CA ARG A 51 6.74 -1.41 -2.44
C ARG A 51 5.33 -1.80 -2.01
N ARG A 52 4.45 -0.83 -1.72
CA ARG A 52 3.03 -1.10 -1.41
C ARG A 52 2.33 -1.74 -2.61
N LEU A 53 2.58 -1.23 -3.81
CA LEU A 53 2.05 -1.80 -5.05
C LEU A 53 2.59 -3.20 -5.34
N ALA A 54 3.88 -3.44 -5.05
CA ALA A 54 4.49 -4.77 -5.14
C ALA A 54 3.87 -5.78 -4.16
N VAL A 55 3.61 -5.36 -2.92
CA VAL A 55 2.89 -6.19 -1.94
C VAL A 55 1.51 -6.56 -2.47
N LEU A 56 0.81 -5.62 -3.11
CA LEU A 56 -0.50 -5.87 -3.69
C LEU A 56 -0.50 -6.89 -4.81
N ALA A 57 0.44 -6.76 -5.75
CA ALA A 57 0.59 -7.72 -6.84
C ALA A 57 0.76 -9.15 -6.30
N LEU A 58 1.56 -9.32 -5.24
CA LEU A 58 1.79 -10.62 -4.62
C LEU A 58 0.60 -11.13 -3.78
N ILE A 59 -0.13 -10.24 -3.09
CA ILE A 59 -1.37 -10.62 -2.38
C ILE A 59 -2.40 -11.12 -3.39
N ARG A 60 -2.58 -10.43 -4.51
CA ARG A 60 -3.50 -10.83 -5.58
C ARG A 60 -3.13 -12.21 -6.16
N LYS A 61 -1.84 -12.52 -6.25
CA LYS A 61 -1.34 -13.85 -6.65
C LYS A 61 -1.61 -14.95 -5.61
N GLY A 62 -2.04 -14.60 -4.39
CA GLY A 62 -2.18 -15.54 -3.28
C GLY A 62 -0.86 -15.87 -2.58
N SER A 63 0.18 -15.04 -2.71
CA SER A 63 1.44 -15.25 -2.00
C SER A 63 1.25 -15.12 -0.49
N SER A 64 1.91 -15.98 0.28
CA SER A 64 1.88 -15.93 1.74
C SER A 64 2.63 -14.71 2.30
N TYR A 65 2.31 -14.29 3.52
CA TYR A 65 2.99 -13.18 4.19
C TYR A 65 4.50 -13.42 4.32
N ALA A 66 4.90 -14.67 4.53
CA ALA A 66 6.31 -15.06 4.62
C ALA A 66 7.04 -14.86 3.29
N GLU A 67 6.42 -15.26 2.17
CA GLU A 67 6.99 -15.07 0.83
C GLU A 67 7.09 -13.60 0.46
N ILE A 68 6.03 -12.83 0.68
CA ILE A 68 6.01 -11.38 0.43
C ILE A 68 7.09 -10.69 1.27
N SER A 69 7.19 -11.04 2.56
CA SER A 69 8.18 -10.48 3.47
C SER A 69 9.61 -10.77 3.02
N LYS A 70 9.87 -12.01 2.59
CA LYS A 70 11.17 -12.45 2.08
C LYS A 70 11.53 -11.75 0.77
N LYS A 71 10.59 -11.64 -0.16
CA LYS A 71 10.81 -11.06 -1.49
C LYS A 71 11.03 -9.54 -1.43
N LEU A 72 10.14 -8.85 -0.73
CA LEU A 72 10.10 -7.38 -0.73
C LEU A 72 10.79 -6.73 0.47
N TRP A 73 11.33 -7.55 1.39
CA TRP A 73 12.01 -7.09 2.60
C TRP A 73 11.12 -6.22 3.50
N VAL A 74 9.83 -6.56 3.52
CA VAL A 74 8.75 -5.86 4.23
C VAL A 74 8.37 -6.62 5.49
N ALA A 75 8.07 -5.92 6.58
CA ALA A 75 7.63 -6.56 7.81
C ALA A 75 6.20 -7.12 7.65
N PRO A 76 5.87 -8.27 8.28
CA PRO A 76 4.52 -8.85 8.22
C PRO A 76 3.41 -7.88 8.66
N ILE A 77 3.68 -7.03 9.64
CA ILE A 77 2.74 -5.99 10.09
C ILE A 77 2.41 -4.98 8.99
N THR A 78 3.40 -4.59 8.17
CA THR A 78 3.19 -3.69 7.05
C THR A 78 2.34 -4.35 5.96
N ILE A 79 2.57 -5.63 5.67
CA ILE A 79 1.74 -6.43 4.74
C ILE A 79 0.30 -6.46 5.24
N SER A 80 0.10 -6.71 6.53
CA SER A 80 -1.23 -6.71 7.17
C SER A 80 -1.94 -5.36 7.02
N ILE A 81 -1.26 -4.24 7.28
CA ILE A 81 -1.81 -2.89 7.13
C ILE A 81 -2.19 -2.62 5.66
N ILE A 82 -1.33 -3.01 4.70
CA ILE A 82 -1.62 -2.85 3.27
C ILE A 82 -2.86 -3.66 2.89
N LYS A 83 -2.91 -4.95 3.24
CA LYS A 83 -4.07 -5.82 2.96
C LYS A 83 -5.36 -5.24 3.54
N LYS A 84 -5.33 -4.79 4.79
CA LYS A 84 -6.48 -4.23 5.51
C LYS A 84 -7.04 -2.97 4.87
N ASN A 85 -6.17 -2.03 4.48
CA ASN A 85 -6.61 -0.76 3.88
C ASN A 85 -7.26 -0.97 2.51
N ILE A 86 -6.80 -1.97 1.78
CA ILE A 86 -7.24 -2.19 0.40
C ILE A 86 -8.50 -3.03 0.35
N LEU A 87 -8.65 -4.01 1.27
CA LEU A 87 -9.92 -4.70 1.55
C LEU A 87 -11.02 -3.78 2.10
N LYS A 88 -10.76 -2.49 2.31
CA LYS A 88 -11.80 -1.54 2.74
C LYS A 88 -12.24 -0.60 1.62
N ASN A 89 -11.50 -0.53 0.52
CA ASN A 89 -11.74 0.43 -0.57
C ASN A 89 -11.97 1.87 -0.07
N GLN A 90 -11.29 2.27 1.02
CA GLN A 90 -11.39 3.60 1.64
C GLN A 90 -10.13 4.45 1.44
N GLY A 91 -9.24 4.02 0.53
CA GLY A 91 -7.88 4.56 0.43
C GLY A 91 -6.96 4.04 1.55
N TYR A 92 -5.69 4.42 1.49
CA TYR A 92 -4.68 3.97 2.46
C TYR A 92 -4.76 4.82 3.73
N GLN A 93 -5.20 4.23 4.84
CA GLN A 93 -5.37 4.98 6.09
C GLN A 93 -4.14 4.91 7.00
N SER A 94 -3.77 6.07 7.55
CA SER A 94 -2.78 6.15 8.62
C SER A 94 -3.35 5.65 9.96
N ARG A 95 -2.47 5.34 10.92
CA ARG A 95 -2.89 4.94 12.28
C ARG A 95 -3.74 6.03 12.96
N ASN A 96 -3.49 7.30 12.65
CA ASN A 96 -4.23 8.41 13.23
C ASN A 96 -5.66 8.47 12.67
N GLU A 97 -5.85 8.18 11.39
CA GLU A 97 -7.18 8.08 10.78
C GLU A 97 -7.99 6.90 11.33
N TYR A 98 -7.32 5.79 11.71
CA TYR A 98 -7.97 4.66 12.37
C TYR A 98 -8.62 5.02 13.70
N ASN A 99 -8.03 5.95 14.45
CA ASN A 99 -8.56 6.38 15.75
C ASN A 99 -9.72 7.38 15.62
N TYR A 100 -9.92 7.97 14.44
CA TYR A 100 -10.92 9.04 14.23
C TYR A 100 -12.27 8.53 13.70
N LYS A 101 -12.38 7.25 13.31
CA LYS A 101 -13.60 6.67 12.74
C LYS A 101 -13.96 5.33 13.39
N GLU A 102 -14.55 5.40 14.57
CA GLU A 102 -15.53 4.38 14.96
C GLU A 102 -16.90 4.77 14.40
N THR A 103 -17.72 3.76 14.10
CA THR A 103 -19.06 3.76 13.48
C THR A 103 -19.08 3.58 11.95
N ASN A 104 -19.74 2.49 11.53
CA ASN A 104 -20.00 2.04 10.15
C ASN A 104 -18.88 1.25 9.46
N PHE A 105 -18.62 0.04 9.98
CA PHE A 105 -17.95 -1.02 9.22
C PHE A 105 -18.77 -1.34 7.95
N LYS A 106 -18.35 -0.81 6.81
CA LYS A 106 -18.85 -1.28 5.50
C LYS A 106 -18.36 -2.72 5.28
N LYS A 107 -19.22 -3.50 4.61
CA LYS A 107 -19.08 -4.93 4.28
C LYS A 107 -17.67 -5.26 3.76
N ALA A 108 -17.13 -6.42 4.14
CA ALA A 108 -15.81 -6.86 3.68
C ALA A 108 -15.75 -6.87 2.15
N VAL A 109 -14.81 -6.12 1.57
CA VAL A 109 -14.52 -6.10 0.13
C VAL A 109 -13.92 -7.45 -0.25
N ASN A 110 -14.40 -8.06 -1.32
CA ASN A 110 -13.89 -9.36 -1.76
C ASN A 110 -12.49 -9.21 -2.40
N GLU A 111 -11.64 -10.24 -2.34
CA GLU A 111 -10.29 -10.20 -2.94
C GLU A 111 -10.31 -9.91 -4.46
N THR A 112 -11.43 -10.18 -5.13
CA THR A 112 -11.72 -9.81 -6.52
C THR A 112 -11.94 -8.31 -6.75
N GLU A 113 -12.46 -7.56 -5.78
CA GLU A 113 -12.66 -6.10 -5.91
C GLU A 113 -11.34 -5.33 -5.74
N ILE A 114 -10.40 -5.87 -4.94
CA ILE A 114 -9.02 -5.37 -4.85
C ILE A 114 -8.32 -5.45 -6.21
N ALA A 115 -8.56 -6.53 -6.95
CA ALA A 115 -7.96 -6.75 -8.26
C ALA A 115 -8.38 -5.71 -9.31
N ASN A 116 -9.51 -5.02 -9.09
CA ASN A 116 -10.04 -4.01 -10.01
C ASN A 116 -9.59 -2.58 -9.68
N SER A 117 -8.90 -2.35 -8.54
CA SER A 117 -8.42 -1.01 -8.18
C SER A 117 -7.19 -0.56 -8.98
N PHE A 118 -6.49 -1.49 -9.62
CA PHE A 118 -5.33 -1.22 -10.47
C PHE A 118 -5.44 -2.02 -11.77
N PRO A 119 -4.90 -1.53 -12.90
CA PRO A 119 -4.87 -2.29 -14.15
C PRO A 119 -4.19 -3.66 -13.97
N PRO A 120 -4.82 -4.77 -14.36
CA PRO A 120 -4.25 -6.12 -14.20
C PRO A 120 -2.87 -6.26 -14.88
N GLU A 121 -2.66 -5.60 -16.02
CA GLU A 121 -1.41 -5.63 -16.78
C GLU A 121 -0.25 -5.06 -15.94
N LEU A 122 -0.48 -3.95 -15.25
CA LEU A 122 0.51 -3.33 -14.36
C LEU A 122 0.92 -4.30 -13.25
N LEU A 123 -0.05 -4.96 -12.62
CA LEU A 123 0.22 -5.92 -11.54
C LEU A 123 0.98 -7.15 -12.07
N ASN A 124 0.68 -7.61 -13.27
CA ASN A 124 1.41 -8.70 -13.93
C ASN A 124 2.86 -8.31 -14.23
N TYR A 125 3.11 -7.08 -14.74
CA TYR A 125 4.48 -6.59 -14.94
C TYR A 125 5.27 -6.54 -13.65
N ILE A 126 4.67 -6.05 -12.57
CA ILE A 126 5.33 -5.97 -11.26
C ILE A 126 5.67 -7.37 -10.75
N GLU A 127 4.75 -8.32 -10.88
CA GLU A 127 4.99 -9.71 -10.52
C GLU A 127 6.16 -10.33 -11.31
N PHE A 128 6.19 -10.08 -12.63
CA PHE A 128 7.29 -10.51 -13.49
C PHE A 128 8.63 -9.98 -12.98
N TYR A 129 8.73 -8.67 -12.69
CA TYR A 129 9.96 -8.09 -12.17
C TYR A 129 10.34 -8.68 -10.81
N ILE A 130 9.40 -8.81 -9.88
CA ILE A 130 9.69 -9.40 -8.56
C ILE A 130 10.18 -10.84 -8.69
N THR A 131 9.65 -11.62 -9.63
CA THR A 131 10.02 -13.03 -9.78
C THR A 131 11.40 -13.19 -10.43
N ASN A 132 11.76 -12.30 -11.36
CA ASN A 132 12.99 -12.39 -12.14
C ASN A 132 14.16 -11.56 -11.58
N PHE A 133 13.92 -10.63 -10.65
CA PHE A 133 15.01 -9.88 -10.02
C PHE A 133 15.71 -10.69 -8.92
N PRO A 134 17.05 -10.50 -8.76
CA PRO A 134 17.80 -11.11 -7.68
C PRO A 134 17.21 -10.71 -6.32
N GLN A 135 16.89 -11.72 -5.53
CA GLN A 135 16.33 -11.53 -4.20
C GLN A 135 17.46 -11.22 -3.23
N LYS A 136 17.28 -10.18 -2.41
CA LYS A 136 18.19 -9.89 -1.30
C LYS A 136 18.28 -11.11 -0.39
N SER A 137 19.50 -11.59 -0.14
CA SER A 137 19.81 -12.70 0.74
C SER A 137 20.19 -12.21 2.14
N GLY A 138 19.74 -12.89 3.20
CA GLY A 138 20.13 -12.61 4.58
C GLY A 138 19.03 -12.85 5.61
N GLN A 139 19.40 -12.91 6.89
CA GLN A 139 18.43 -13.00 7.98
C GLN A 139 17.93 -11.62 8.40
N ARG A 140 16.87 -11.13 7.75
CA ARG A 140 16.20 -9.88 8.15
C ARG A 140 15.26 -10.06 9.34
N TRP A 141 14.57 -11.20 9.42
CA TRP A 141 13.46 -11.41 10.36
C TRP A 141 13.61 -12.76 11.09
N LYS A 142 14.38 -12.78 12.19
CA LYS A 142 14.58 -13.98 13.02
C LYS A 142 13.26 -14.54 13.60
N PHE A 143 12.25 -13.68 13.80
CA PHE A 143 10.96 -14.04 14.40
C PHE A 143 9.97 -14.75 13.47
N LEU A 144 10.14 -14.70 12.13
CA LEU A 144 9.26 -15.44 11.22
C LEU A 144 9.39 -16.97 11.38
N LYS A 145 10.45 -17.44 12.05
CA LYS A 145 10.64 -18.85 12.42
C LYS A 145 9.93 -19.26 13.70
N TYR A 146 9.51 -18.30 14.55
CA TYR A 146 8.94 -18.60 15.87
C TYR A 146 7.52 -19.19 15.81
N ASN A 147 6.73 -18.90 14.77
CA ASN A 147 5.34 -19.39 14.67
C ASN A 147 5.21 -20.83 14.13
N ARG A 148 6.32 -21.57 13.93
CA ARG A 148 6.26 -22.98 13.52
C ARG A 148 6.43 -23.98 14.67
N THR A 149 6.71 -23.53 15.88
CA THR A 149 6.91 -24.39 17.05
C THR A 149 6.17 -23.83 18.27
N LEU A 150 4.84 -23.85 18.25
CA LEU A 150 4.13 -24.05 19.51
C LEU A 150 4.20 -25.55 19.80
N PRO A 151 4.79 -25.99 20.92
CA PRO A 151 4.74 -27.41 21.28
C PRO A 151 3.27 -27.81 21.42
N LYS A 152 2.89 -28.92 20.77
CA LYS A 152 1.53 -29.50 20.79
C LYS A 152 1.05 -29.95 22.18
N ASN A 153 1.82 -29.69 23.24
CA ASN A 153 1.56 -30.19 24.58
C ASN A 153 1.41 -29.03 25.56
N ILE A 154 0.24 -28.40 25.54
CA ILE A 154 -0.33 -27.85 26.77
C ILE A 154 -1.70 -28.51 26.90
N ARG A 155 -1.72 -29.73 27.45
CA ARG A 155 -2.91 -30.24 28.11
C ARG A 155 -3.12 -29.34 29.32
N LEU A 156 -4.15 -28.50 29.28
CA LEU A 156 -4.73 -27.97 30.51
C LEU A 156 -5.38 -29.17 31.19
N GLU A 157 -4.73 -29.68 32.22
CA GLU A 157 -5.39 -30.58 33.16
C GLU A 157 -6.53 -29.82 33.85
N LYS A 158 -7.60 -30.57 34.10
CA LYS A 158 -8.94 -30.11 34.48
C LYS A 158 -8.97 -29.37 35.80
#